data_AF-A0A1X2I1D4-F1
#
_entry.id   AF-A0A1X2I1D4-F1
#
_cell.length_a   1.000
_cell.length_b   1.000
_cell.length_c   1.000
_cell.angle_alpha   90.00
_cell.angle_beta   90.00
_cell.angle_gamma   90.00
#
_symmetry.space_group_name_H-M   'P 1'
#
loop_
_entity.id
_entity.type
_entity.pdbx_description
1 polymer ?
#
loop_
_entity_poly.entity_id
_entity_poly.type
_entity_poly.pdbx_seq_one_letter_code
_entity_poly.pdbx_strand_id
1 'polypeptide(L)' 'TPSSTPTVKRTRIKAADVHWCISNAANLSLPSFATTFDHYDRQRCHARYGTILNNYIPKEHEIKLQ' A
#
# COMPACT_ATOMS: atom_id res chain seq x y z
N THR A 1 22.36 38.79 1.74
CA THR A 1 21.39 37.90 2.41
C THR A 1 21.24 36.63 1.58
N PRO A 2 21.72 35.47 2.04
CA PRO A 2 21.52 34.22 1.30
C PRO A 2 20.09 33.74 1.48
N SER A 3 19.38 33.57 0.37
CA SER A 3 18.00 33.10 0.30
C SER A 3 17.96 31.58 0.47
N SER A 4 17.66 31.13 1.69
CA SER A 4 17.41 29.72 1.99
C SER A 4 16.06 29.29 1.39
N THR A 5 16.08 28.64 0.23
CA THR A 5 14.92 27.90 -0.27
C THR A 5 14.66 26.71 0.64
N PRO A 6 13.44 26.55 1.22
CA PRO A 6 13.10 25.35 1.97
C PRO A 6 13.05 24.17 1.01
N THR A 7 13.97 23.21 1.19
CA THR A 7 13.88 21.90 0.56
C THR A 7 12.57 21.26 1.00
N VAL A 8 11.55 21.36 0.16
CA VAL A 8 10.29 20.63 0.31
C VAL A 8 10.67 19.16 0.29
N LYS A 9 10.73 18.56 1.48
CA LYS A 9 10.81 17.10 1.62
C LYS A 9 9.65 16.57 0.82
N ARG A 10 9.92 15.98 -0.35
CA ARG A 10 8.90 15.34 -1.19
C ARG A 10 8.22 14.32 -0.30
N THR A 11 7.07 14.68 0.26
CA THR A 11 6.17 13.75 0.93
C THR A 11 5.96 12.65 -0.08
N ARG A 12 6.52 11.47 0.17
CA ARG A 12 6.30 10.33 -0.72
C ARG A 12 4.80 10.13 -0.74
N ILE A 13 4.15 10.59 -1.81
CA ILE A 13 2.73 10.39 -2.01
C ILE A 13 2.60 8.88 -2.07
N LYS A 14 1.97 8.32 -1.03
CA LYS A 14 1.69 6.89 -0.99
C LYS A 14 0.83 6.58 -2.20
N ALA A 15 1.16 5.52 -2.91
CA ALA A 15 0.41 5.12 -4.09
C ALA A 15 -1.05 4.78 -3.69
N ALA A 16 -2.00 4.96 -4.61
CA ALA A 16 -3.42 4.79 -4.34
C ALA A 16 -3.75 3.39 -3.79
N ASP A 17 -3.01 2.38 -4.25
CA ASP A 17 -3.04 1.01 -3.74
C ASP A 17 -2.70 0.92 -2.25
N VAL A 18 -1.68 1.63 -1.80
CA VAL A 18 -1.27 1.67 -0.39
C VAL A 18 -2.36 2.32 0.47
N HIS A 19 -2.90 3.46 0.03
CA HIS A 19 -3.96 4.15 0.76
C HIS A 19 -5.21 3.29 0.89
N TRP A 20 -5.63 2.67 -0.20
CA TRP A 20 -6.80 1.80 -0.21
C TRP A 20 -6.59 0.59 0.71
N CYS A 21 -5.40 -0.02 0.71
CA CYS A 21 -5.10 -1.14 1.59
C CYS A 21 -5.16 -0.76 3.08
N ILE A 22 -4.65 0.40 3.45
CA ILE A 22 -4.70 0.88 4.84
C ILE A 22 -6.16 1.16 5.25
N SER A 23 -6.95 1.80 4.38
CA SER A 23 -8.37 2.08 4.65
C SER A 23 -9.22 0.81 4.73
N ASN A 24 -8.87 -0.23 3.97
CA ASN A 24 -9.59 -1.50 3.93
C ASN A 24 -8.90 -2.62 4.72
N ALA A 25 -7.97 -2.28 5.62
CA ALA A 25 -7.14 -3.24 6.36
C ALA A 25 -7.93 -4.35 7.07
N ALA A 26 -9.17 -4.05 7.51
CA ALA A 26 -10.05 -5.01 8.19
C ALA A 26 -10.66 -6.08 7.26
N ASN A 27 -10.87 -5.75 5.98
CA ASN A 27 -11.41 -6.65 4.95
C ASN A 27 -10.41 -6.85 3.81
N LEU A 28 -9.13 -6.66 4.11
CA LEU A 28 -8.11 -6.70 3.09
C LEU A 28 -7.92 -8.15 2.67
N SER A 29 -8.05 -8.40 1.37
CA SER A 29 -7.88 -9.72 0.78
C SER A 29 -7.27 -9.54 -0.58
N LEU A 30 -6.33 -10.42 -0.94
CA LEU A 30 -5.72 -10.45 -2.25
C LEU A 30 -6.75 -10.43 -3.40
N PRO A 31 -7.86 -11.21 -3.37
CA PRO A 31 -8.90 -11.10 -4.39
C PRO A 31 -9.53 -9.70 -4.46
N SER A 32 -9.89 -9.10 -3.32
CA SER A 32 -10.45 -7.73 -3.28
C SER A 32 -9.47 -6.69 -3.82
N PHE A 33 -8.18 -6.86 -3.53
CA PHE A 33 -7.11 -6.01 -4.05
C PHE A 33 -6.93 -6.17 -5.56
N ALA A 34 -6.87 -7.41 -6.06
CA ALA A 34 -6.73 -7.71 -7.48
C ALA A 34 -7.90 -7.16 -8.30
N THR A 35 -9.14 -7.32 -7.80
CA THR A 35 -10.35 -6.79 -8.44
C THR A 35 -10.39 -5.26 -8.42
N THR A 36 -9.97 -4.62 -7.33
CA THR A 36 -10.02 -3.15 -7.22
C THR A 36 -9.02 -2.46 -8.15
N PHE A 37 -7.83 -3.05 -8.32
CA PHE A 37 -6.75 -2.48 -9.13
C PHE A 37 -6.62 -3.11 -10.51
N ASP A 38 -7.59 -3.95 -10.90
CA ASP A 38 -7.65 -4.67 -12.17
C ASP A 38 -6.30 -5.32 -12.53
N HIS A 39 -5.66 -5.92 -11.53
CA HIS A 39 -4.34 -6.49 -11.70
C HIS A 39 -4.43 -7.84 -12.42
N TYR A 40 -4.35 -7.80 -13.75
CA TYR A 40 -4.25 -9.01 -14.58
C TYR A 40 -2.98 -9.82 -14.31
N ASP A 41 -1.90 -9.17 -13.86
CA ASP A 41 -0.65 -9.84 -13.54
C ASP A 41 -0.64 -10.32 -12.08
N ARG A 42 -0.93 -11.61 -11.90
CA ARG A 42 -1.05 -12.25 -10.59
C ARG A 42 0.23 -12.16 -9.76
N GLN A 43 1.40 -12.26 -10.40
CA GLN A 43 2.70 -12.22 -9.72
C GLN A 43 3.01 -10.83 -9.17
N ARG A 44 2.82 -9.80 -10.00
CA ARG A 44 3.00 -8.40 -9.61
C ARG A 44 1.97 -7.98 -8.56
N CYS A 45 0.74 -8.46 -8.67
CA CYS A 45 -0.30 -8.23 -7.68
C CYS A 45 0.10 -8.80 -6.32
N HIS A 46 0.51 -10.07 -6.26
CA HIS A 46 1.00 -10.72 -5.03
C HIS A 46 2.21 -9.99 -4.43
N ALA A 47 3.22 -9.65 -5.24
CA ALA A 47 4.43 -8.99 -4.75
C ALA A 47 4.12 -7.61 -4.17
N ARG A 48 3.25 -6.85 -4.85
CA ARG A 48 2.84 -5.51 -4.41
C ARG A 48 1.96 -5.58 -3.17
N TYR A 49 0.98 -6.49 -3.17
CA TYR A 49 0.12 -6.76 -2.02
C TYR A 49 0.93 -7.16 -0.77
N GLY A 50 1.85 -8.11 -0.91
CA GLY A 50 2.74 -8.55 0.17
C GLY A 50 3.66 -7.43 0.66
N THR A 51 4.16 -6.58 -0.25
CA THR A 51 4.95 -5.40 0.13
C THR A 51 4.12 -4.43 0.97
N ILE A 52 2.87 -4.18 0.56
CA ILE A 52 1.98 -3.25 1.27
C ILE A 52 1.62 -3.79 2.65
N LEU A 53 1.25 -5.07 2.73
CA LEU A 53 0.98 -5.74 4.01
C LEU A 53 2.17 -5.60 4.95
N ASN A 54 3.36 -6.02 4.53
CA ASN A 54 4.55 -6.05 5.37
C ASN A 54 4.99 -4.65 5.84
N ASN A 55 4.86 -3.63 4.98
CA ASN A 55 5.32 -2.27 5.30
C ASN A 55 4.27 -1.41 6.03
N TYR A 56 2.97 -1.68 5.87
CA TYR A 56 1.92 -0.76 6.31
C TYR A 56 0.83 -1.40 7.17
N ILE A 57 0.64 -2.72 7.12
CA ILE A 57 -0.38 -3.43 7.90
C ILE A 57 0.33 -4.20 9.03
N PRO A 58 0.01 -3.93 10.30
CA PRO A 58 0.62 -4.64 11.42
C PRO A 58 0.27 -6.13 11.36
N LYS A 59 1.24 -6.99 11.71
CA LYS A 59 1.15 -8.47 11.62
C LYS A 59 -0.06 -9.09 12.32
N GLU A 60 -0.64 -8.40 13.30
CA GLU A 60 -1.88 -8.81 13.97
C GLU A 60 -3.08 -8.92 12.99
N HIS A 61 -3.07 -8.18 11.89
CA HIS A 61 -4.06 -8.29 10.82
C HIS A 61 -3.75 -9.39 9.79
N GLU A 62 -2.50 -9.88 9.70
CA GLU A 62 -2.14 -10.98 8.77
C GLU A 62 -2.81 -12.31 9.17
N ILE A 63 -3.11 -12.51 10.45
CA ILE A 63 -3.71 -13.77 10.96
C ILE A 63 -5.15 -13.97 10.46
N LYS A 64 -5.87 -12.89 10.15
CA LYS A 64 -7.24 -12.95 9.60
C LYS A 64 -7.30 -13.17 8.09
N LEU A 65 -6.14 -13.23 7.45
CA LEU A 65 -5.97 -13.21 6.00
C LEU A 65 -5.57 -14.57 5.41
N GLN A 66 -5.46 -15.61 6.25
CA GLN A 66 -5.36 -17.02 5.86
C GLN A 66 -6.73 -17.61 5.54
#